data_AF-A0A7C4IUG3-F1
#
_entry.id   AF-A0A7C4IUG3-F1
#
_cell.length_a   1.000
_cell.length_b   1.000
_cell.length_c   1.000
_cell.angle_alpha   90.00
_cell.angle_beta   90.00
_cell.angle_gamma   90.00
#
_symmetry.space_group_name_H-M   'P 1'
#
loop_
_entity.id
_entity.type
_entity.pdbx_description
1 polymer ?
#
loop_
_entity_poly.entity_id
_entity_poly.type
_entity_poly.pdbx_seq_one_letter_code
_entity_poly.pdbx_strand_id
1 'polypeptide(L)'
;VISPERTGLCGAYNWMDCKASFEINPTGPNQPVQKGECIDPKLGQWKGVNDFVFKASRQTIDHYNFYSVVYDPMTTCGCCECIAAVLPGCNGIMTVNRDYTGDTPCGMKFTTLAGVMGGGQSSPGFVGHSKYNITQRKFIVGDGGLLRLVWMPKILKEELRERLLKRGQELGVPDLIDRIADETVGITEAEVLSFLKEKDHPALKMESIVG
;
A
#
# COMPACT_ATOMS: atom_id res chain seq x y z
N VAL A 1 1.03 12.22 -3.58
CA VAL A 1 2.37 12.83 -3.39
C VAL A 1 3.42 11.73 -3.43
N ILE A 2 4.59 11.97 -4.01
CA ILE A 2 5.66 10.97 -4.15
C ILE A 2 6.80 11.30 -3.18
N SER A 3 7.37 10.27 -2.54
CA SER A 3 8.52 10.40 -1.63
C SER A 3 9.58 9.32 -1.95
N PRO A 4 10.82 9.46 -1.46
CA PRO A 4 11.86 8.45 -1.72
C PRO A 4 11.48 7.02 -1.33
N GLU A 5 10.63 6.85 -0.31
CA GLU A 5 10.17 5.53 0.17
C GLU A 5 8.67 5.28 -0.11
N ARG A 6 8.07 6.05 -1.03
CA ARG A 6 6.73 5.81 -1.58
C ARG A 6 6.68 6.30 -3.02
N THR A 7 6.97 5.39 -3.94
CA THR A 7 6.89 5.59 -5.39
C THR A 7 5.45 5.95 -5.79
N GLY A 8 5.28 6.65 -6.92
CA GLY A 8 3.96 6.87 -7.50
C GLY A 8 3.19 5.55 -7.68
N LEU A 9 1.87 5.60 -7.49
CA LEU A 9 1.01 4.41 -7.52
C LEU A 9 1.04 3.67 -8.86
N CYS A 10 1.41 4.35 -9.95
CA CYS A 10 1.55 3.75 -11.29
C CYS A 10 2.88 3.01 -11.50
N GLY A 11 3.82 3.10 -10.56
CA GLY A 11 5.14 2.48 -10.66
C GLY A 11 6.15 3.22 -11.54
N ALA A 12 5.67 4.11 -12.43
CA ALA A 12 6.50 4.77 -13.43
C ALA A 12 7.24 6.04 -12.96
N TYR A 13 6.89 6.59 -11.79
CA TYR A 13 7.51 7.81 -11.25
C TYR A 13 8.01 7.59 -9.83
N ASN A 14 9.32 7.66 -9.64
CA ASN A 14 9.95 7.77 -8.34
C ASN A 14 10.24 9.25 -7.99
N TRP A 15 10.78 9.50 -6.79
CA TRP A 15 11.04 10.87 -6.32
C TRP A 15 12.09 11.62 -7.17
N MET A 16 13.13 10.93 -7.66
CA MET A 16 14.14 11.53 -8.54
C MET A 16 13.54 11.90 -9.90
N ASP A 17 12.64 11.06 -10.45
CA ASP A 17 11.95 11.36 -11.71
C ASP A 17 11.08 12.62 -11.56
N CYS A 18 10.35 12.75 -10.45
CA CYS A 18 9.55 13.94 -10.17
C CYS A 18 10.41 15.20 -10.02
N LYS A 19 11.58 15.07 -9.38
CA LYS A 19 12.55 16.17 -9.26
C LYS A 19 13.06 16.61 -10.64
N ALA A 20 13.49 15.66 -11.47
CA ALA A 20 13.96 15.94 -12.82
C ALA A 20 12.84 16.55 -13.69
N SER A 21 11.62 16.05 -13.58
CA SER A 21 10.44 16.59 -14.29
C SER A 21 10.19 18.07 -13.96
N PHE A 22 10.31 18.46 -12.68
CA PHE A 22 10.20 19.86 -12.27
C PHE A 22 11.37 20.72 -12.77
N GLU A 23 12.61 20.20 -12.74
CA GLU A 23 13.78 20.91 -13.27
C GLU A 23 13.67 21.16 -14.78
N ILE A 24 13.09 20.22 -15.53
CA ILE A 24 12.83 20.36 -16.97
C ILE A 24 11.71 21.37 -17.25
N ASN A 25 10.60 21.29 -16.52
CA ASN A 25 9.48 22.21 -16.67
C ASN A 25 8.88 22.62 -15.31
N PRO A 26 9.26 23.79 -14.77
CA PRO A 26 8.74 24.27 -13.48
C PRO A 26 7.23 24.54 -13.46
N THR A 27 6.60 24.72 -14.63
CA THR A 27 5.14 24.89 -14.77
C THR A 27 4.41 23.58 -15.02
N GLY A 28 5.15 22.47 -15.02
CA GLY A 28 4.64 21.13 -15.27
C GLY A 28 3.83 20.54 -14.09
N PRO A 29 3.38 19.28 -14.23
CA PRO A 29 2.50 18.64 -13.26
C PRO A 29 3.21 18.25 -11.95
N ASN A 30 4.53 18.13 -11.95
CA ASN A 30 5.31 17.81 -10.74
C ASN A 30 5.74 19.09 -10.06
N GLN A 31 5.28 19.29 -8.83
CA GLN A 31 5.61 20.47 -8.03
C GLN A 31 6.31 20.03 -6.73
N PRO A 32 7.35 20.75 -6.26
CA PRO A 32 8.00 20.44 -5.00
C PRO A 32 7.05 20.73 -3.84
N VAL A 33 7.04 19.83 -2.85
CA VAL A 33 6.24 19.97 -1.63
C VAL A 33 7.19 20.04 -0.45
N GLN A 34 7.23 21.18 0.23
CA GLN A 34 7.94 21.29 1.51
C GLN A 34 7.15 20.54 2.58
N LYS A 35 7.80 19.66 3.33
CA LYS A 35 7.14 18.88 4.38
C LYS A 35 6.53 19.79 5.46
N GLY A 36 7.24 20.83 5.87
CA GLY A 36 6.83 21.66 7.01
C GLY A 36 6.85 20.86 8.31
N GLU A 37 5.95 21.22 9.24
CA GLU A 37 5.82 20.57 10.54
C GLU A 37 5.38 19.09 10.42
N CYS A 38 6.01 18.22 11.22
CA CYS A 38 5.60 16.83 11.36
C CYS A 38 4.47 16.74 12.38
N ILE A 39 3.27 16.35 11.93
CA ILE A 39 2.10 16.19 12.80
C ILE A 39 2.12 14.79 13.42
N ASP A 40 2.32 13.76 12.60
CA ASP A 40 2.42 12.38 13.05
C ASP A 40 3.54 11.63 12.31
N PRO A 41 4.65 11.28 12.97
CA PRO A 41 5.76 10.57 12.34
C PRO A 41 5.46 9.08 12.08
N LYS A 42 4.51 8.48 12.81
CA LYS A 42 4.10 7.06 12.66
C LYS A 42 3.21 6.91 11.43
N LEU A 43 2.16 7.73 11.33
CA LEU A 43 1.22 7.72 10.21
C LEU A 43 1.77 8.46 8.98
N GLY A 44 2.80 9.28 9.15
CA GLY A 44 3.41 10.06 8.07
C GLY A 44 2.53 11.23 7.67
N GLN A 45 2.17 12.07 8.64
CA GLN A 45 1.37 13.27 8.40
C GLN A 45 2.23 14.52 8.61
N TRP A 46 2.19 15.42 7.62
CA TRP A 46 2.96 16.66 7.65
C TRP A 46 2.09 17.84 7.21
N LYS A 47 2.19 18.96 7.92
CA LYS A 47 1.38 20.14 7.67
C LYS A 47 1.56 20.68 6.24
N GLY A 48 2.79 20.78 5.76
CA GLY A 48 3.07 21.31 4.42
C GLY A 48 2.56 20.39 3.29
N VAL A 49 2.47 19.08 3.55
CA VAL A 49 1.83 18.13 2.65
C VAL A 49 0.32 18.34 2.62
N ASN A 50 -0.32 18.47 3.79
CA ASN A 50 -1.75 18.74 3.90
C ASN A 50 -2.12 20.05 3.19
N ASP A 51 -1.38 21.13 3.45
CA ASP A 51 -1.57 22.44 2.80
C ASP A 51 -1.48 22.36 1.27
N PHE A 52 -0.53 21.57 0.75
CA PHE A 52 -0.39 21.34 -0.70
C PHE A 52 -1.56 20.56 -1.27
N VAL A 53 -1.95 19.46 -0.61
CA VAL A 53 -3.00 18.56 -1.10
C VAL A 53 -4.35 19.25 -1.10
N PHE A 54 -4.67 19.99 -0.03
CA PHE A 54 -5.89 20.78 0.04
C PHE A 54 -6.02 21.76 -1.12
N LYS A 55 -4.94 22.43 -1.50
CA LYS A 55 -4.94 23.32 -2.67
C LYS A 55 -5.06 22.52 -3.98
N ALA A 56 -4.22 21.49 -4.15
CA ALA A 56 -4.13 20.70 -5.37
C ALA A 56 -5.41 19.91 -5.68
N SER A 57 -6.15 19.50 -4.64
CA SER A 57 -7.40 18.75 -4.77
C SER A 57 -8.64 19.65 -4.89
N ARG A 58 -8.46 20.98 -4.97
CA ARG A 58 -9.56 21.97 -4.93
C ARG A 58 -10.39 21.85 -3.64
N GLN A 59 -9.71 21.75 -2.51
CA GLN A 59 -10.27 21.77 -1.16
C GLN A 59 -11.11 20.54 -0.80
N THR A 60 -10.99 19.46 -1.56
CA THR A 60 -11.74 18.22 -1.34
C THR A 60 -11.06 17.23 -0.39
N ILE A 61 -9.74 17.36 -0.22
CA ILE A 61 -8.92 16.50 0.64
C ILE A 61 -8.10 17.43 1.52
N ASP A 62 -8.43 17.48 2.80
CA ASP A 62 -7.75 18.34 3.79
C ASP A 62 -6.47 17.70 4.32
N HIS A 63 -6.40 16.37 4.41
CA HIS A 63 -5.24 15.62 4.84
C HIS A 63 -5.25 14.17 4.33
N TYR A 64 -4.13 13.47 4.52
CA TYR A 64 -4.05 12.01 4.48
C TYR A 64 -2.81 11.53 5.25
N ASN A 65 -2.73 10.22 5.50
CA ASN A 65 -1.59 9.57 6.14
C ASN A 65 -0.75 8.77 5.14
N PHE A 66 0.55 9.09 5.02
CA PHE A 66 1.45 8.45 4.07
C PHE A 66 1.72 6.99 4.33
N TYR A 67 1.57 6.54 5.57
CA TYR A 67 2.02 5.22 6.01
C TYR A 67 0.89 4.38 6.58
N SER A 68 -0.36 4.75 6.31
CA SER A 68 -1.53 3.97 6.72
C SER A 68 -2.48 3.70 5.55
N VAL A 69 -3.11 2.52 5.58
CA VAL A 69 -4.28 2.16 4.78
C VAL A 69 -5.58 2.31 5.59
N VAL A 70 -5.49 2.31 6.92
CA VAL A 70 -6.64 2.32 7.84
C VAL A 70 -7.10 3.75 8.14
N TYR A 71 -6.17 4.64 8.45
CA TYR A 71 -6.47 6.01 8.87
C TYR A 71 -6.22 6.96 7.71
N ASP A 72 -7.28 7.57 7.18
CA ASP A 72 -7.26 8.60 6.12
C ASP A 72 -6.20 8.35 5.03
N PRO A 73 -6.28 7.24 4.28
CA PRO A 73 -5.25 6.87 3.32
C PRO A 73 -5.18 7.84 2.13
N MET A 74 -4.06 7.79 1.40
CA MET A 74 -3.93 8.54 0.15
C MET A 74 -4.99 8.08 -0.87
N THR A 75 -5.54 9.03 -1.62
CA THR A 75 -6.49 8.76 -2.69
C THR A 75 -5.87 7.97 -3.84
N THR A 76 -6.70 7.22 -4.58
CA THR A 76 -6.25 6.35 -5.68
C THR A 76 -6.79 6.84 -7.02
N CYS A 77 -5.92 6.90 -8.04
CA CYS A 77 -6.33 7.11 -9.42
C CYS A 77 -6.33 5.79 -10.22
N GLY A 78 -6.87 5.82 -11.43
CA GLY A 78 -7.17 4.60 -12.20
C GLY A 78 -5.97 3.82 -12.72
N CYS A 79 -4.74 4.33 -12.58
CA CYS A 79 -3.52 3.71 -13.12
C CYS A 79 -2.66 2.99 -12.07
N CYS A 80 -3.18 2.68 -10.87
CA CYS A 80 -2.46 1.87 -9.90
C CYS A 80 -2.08 0.49 -10.48
N GLU A 81 -0.89 0.01 -10.13
CA GLU A 81 -0.46 -1.35 -10.49
C GLU A 81 -1.06 -2.39 -9.56
N CYS A 82 -1.21 -2.03 -8.27
CA CYS A 82 -1.76 -2.88 -7.22
C CYS A 82 -2.77 -2.13 -6.36
N ILE A 83 -3.64 -2.87 -5.70
CA ILE A 83 -4.54 -2.37 -4.65
C ILE A 83 -4.33 -3.20 -3.39
N ALA A 84 -4.07 -2.54 -2.27
CA ALA A 84 -4.10 -3.14 -0.96
C ALA A 84 -5.50 -3.00 -0.34
N ALA A 85 -5.96 -4.04 0.36
CA ALA A 85 -7.23 -4.07 1.06
C ALA A 85 -7.05 -4.73 2.44
N VAL A 86 -7.68 -4.18 3.48
CA VAL A 86 -7.69 -4.78 4.81
C VAL A 86 -8.54 -6.05 4.81
N LEU A 87 -8.02 -7.11 5.44
CA LEU A 87 -8.72 -8.36 5.76
C LEU A 87 -8.86 -8.43 7.29
N PRO A 88 -9.97 -7.94 7.87
CA PRO A 88 -10.13 -7.83 9.31
C PRO A 88 -9.99 -9.17 10.05
N GLY A 89 -10.57 -10.24 9.51
CA GLY A 89 -10.51 -11.59 10.07
C GLY A 89 -9.09 -12.19 10.05
N CYS A 90 -8.20 -11.66 9.21
CA CYS A 90 -6.79 -12.05 9.15
C CYS A 90 -5.85 -11.09 9.91
N ASN A 91 -6.38 -10.05 10.54
CA ASN A 91 -5.62 -8.98 11.20
C ASN A 91 -4.50 -8.39 10.29
N GLY A 92 -4.77 -8.30 8.99
CA GLY A 92 -3.75 -7.97 7.98
C GLY A 92 -4.34 -7.32 6.73
N ILE A 93 -3.53 -7.25 5.69
CA ILE A 93 -3.92 -6.76 4.37
C ILE A 93 -3.64 -7.81 3.30
N MET A 94 -4.45 -7.83 2.25
CA MET A 94 -4.07 -8.41 0.97
C MET A 94 -3.55 -7.32 0.02
N THR A 95 -2.80 -7.71 -1.00
CA THR A 95 -2.55 -6.86 -2.18
C THR A 95 -2.80 -7.65 -3.46
N VAL A 96 -3.39 -7.02 -4.47
CA VAL A 96 -3.66 -7.64 -5.77
C VAL A 96 -3.16 -6.72 -6.90
N ASN A 97 -2.38 -7.27 -7.83
CA ASN A 97 -1.93 -6.54 -9.01
C ASN A 97 -2.95 -6.61 -10.16
N ARG A 98 -2.88 -5.64 -11.05
CA ARG A 98 -3.75 -5.48 -12.22
C ARG A 98 -3.79 -6.70 -13.15
N ASP A 99 -2.68 -7.44 -13.24
CA ASP A 99 -2.55 -8.59 -14.14
C ASP A 99 -3.29 -9.85 -13.61
N TYR A 100 -3.68 -9.85 -12.34
CA TYR A 100 -4.44 -10.94 -11.73
C TYR A 100 -5.95 -10.78 -11.96
N THR A 101 -6.57 -11.76 -12.60
CA THR A 101 -7.99 -11.73 -13.02
C THR A 101 -8.93 -12.57 -12.13
N GLY A 102 -8.37 -13.27 -11.16
CA GLY A 102 -9.11 -14.11 -10.23
C GLY A 102 -9.79 -13.34 -9.10
N ASP A 103 -10.53 -14.08 -8.29
CA ASP A 103 -11.14 -13.57 -7.07
C ASP A 103 -10.10 -13.45 -5.95
N THR A 104 -10.38 -12.60 -4.97
CA THR A 104 -9.47 -12.34 -3.85
C THR A 104 -10.20 -12.54 -2.52
N PRO A 105 -9.47 -12.71 -1.41
CA PRO A 105 -10.07 -12.94 -0.09
C PRO A 105 -11.00 -11.83 0.40
N CYS A 106 -10.94 -10.62 -0.16
CA CYS A 106 -11.88 -9.54 0.16
C CYS A 106 -13.23 -9.63 -0.59
N GLY A 107 -13.44 -10.69 -1.38
CA GLY A 107 -14.67 -10.91 -2.15
C GLY A 107 -14.80 -10.08 -3.42
N MET A 108 -13.73 -9.37 -3.83
CA MET A 108 -13.72 -8.53 -5.03
C MET A 108 -12.49 -8.82 -5.91
N LYS A 109 -12.68 -8.73 -7.22
CA LYS A 109 -11.58 -8.73 -8.20
C LYS A 109 -10.87 -7.38 -8.22
N PHE A 110 -9.67 -7.34 -8.82
CA PHE A 110 -8.96 -6.08 -9.05
C PHE A 110 -9.83 -5.03 -9.77
N THR A 111 -10.55 -5.43 -10.82
CA THR A 111 -11.39 -4.52 -11.61
C THR A 111 -12.52 -3.89 -10.79
N THR A 112 -13.14 -4.68 -9.92
CA THR A 112 -14.17 -4.19 -8.98
C THR A 112 -13.54 -3.22 -7.99
N LEU A 113 -12.43 -3.59 -7.33
CA LEU A 113 -11.72 -2.73 -6.39
C LEU A 113 -11.29 -1.40 -7.03
N ALA A 114 -10.76 -1.44 -8.25
CA ALA A 114 -10.36 -0.25 -9.00
C ALA A 114 -11.54 0.66 -9.32
N GLY A 115 -12.73 0.08 -9.56
CA GLY A 115 -13.97 0.84 -9.76
C GLY A 115 -14.46 1.53 -8.50
N VAL A 116 -14.39 0.86 -7.34
CA VAL A 116 -14.84 1.45 -6.06
C VAL A 116 -13.85 2.50 -5.55
N MET A 117 -12.54 2.25 -5.65
CA MET A 117 -11.48 3.10 -5.08
C MET A 117 -10.94 4.16 -6.04
N GLY A 118 -11.23 4.02 -7.33
CA GLY A 118 -10.92 5.02 -8.32
C GLY A 118 -11.72 6.31 -8.09
N GLY A 119 -11.24 7.42 -8.65
CA GLY A 119 -11.97 8.69 -8.61
C GLY A 119 -11.52 9.67 -7.53
N GLY A 120 -10.40 9.39 -6.85
CA GLY A 120 -9.74 10.37 -6.00
C GLY A 120 -10.39 10.59 -4.63
N GLN A 121 -11.16 9.61 -4.13
CA GLN A 121 -11.66 9.60 -2.76
C GLN A 121 -10.63 8.98 -1.80
N SER A 122 -10.69 9.40 -0.53
CA SER A 122 -9.98 8.71 0.57
C SER A 122 -10.88 7.56 1.04
N SER A 123 -10.33 6.35 1.08
CA SER A 123 -11.12 5.14 1.35
C SER A 123 -10.43 4.27 2.40
N PRO A 124 -10.70 4.52 3.70
CA PRO A 124 -10.21 3.69 4.79
C PRO A 124 -10.35 2.19 4.52
N GLY A 125 -9.27 1.45 4.72
CA GLY A 125 -9.19 0.03 4.45
C GLY A 125 -8.67 -0.32 3.05
N PHE A 126 -8.50 0.65 2.15
CA PHE A 126 -8.06 0.41 0.78
C PHE A 126 -7.07 1.47 0.29
N VAL A 127 -6.06 1.07 -0.48
CA VAL A 127 -5.15 2.02 -1.14
C VAL A 127 -4.51 1.43 -2.39
N GLY A 128 -4.49 2.20 -3.48
CA GLY A 128 -3.74 1.88 -4.67
C GLY A 128 -2.26 2.21 -4.51
N HIS A 129 -1.39 1.34 -5.01
CA HIS A 129 0.06 1.50 -4.93
C HIS A 129 0.75 0.80 -6.11
N SER A 130 2.06 1.03 -6.23
CA SER A 130 2.90 0.33 -7.21
C SER A 130 3.39 -1.01 -6.69
N LYS A 131 3.80 -1.91 -7.59
CA LYS A 131 4.35 -3.23 -7.22
C LYS A 131 5.55 -3.07 -6.30
N TYR A 132 6.50 -2.20 -6.69
CA TYR A 132 7.72 -1.99 -5.91
C TYR A 132 7.49 -1.33 -4.55
N ASN A 133 6.38 -0.61 -4.36
CA ASN A 133 6.07 0.01 -3.07
C ASN A 133 5.91 -1.03 -1.95
N ILE A 134 5.43 -2.24 -2.24
CA ILE A 134 5.27 -3.35 -1.27
C ILE A 134 6.56 -3.60 -0.47
N THR A 135 7.73 -3.45 -1.12
CA THR A 135 9.02 -3.78 -0.53
C THR A 135 9.81 -2.56 -0.04
N GLN A 136 9.25 -1.35 -0.14
CA GLN A 136 9.85 -0.14 0.43
C GLN A 136 9.68 -0.13 1.96
N ARG A 137 10.65 0.44 2.69
CA ARG A 137 10.65 0.33 4.17
C ARG A 137 9.48 1.03 4.84
N LYS A 138 8.87 2.01 4.16
CA LYS A 138 7.72 2.78 4.65
C LYS A 138 6.37 2.27 4.16
N PHE A 139 6.33 1.12 3.47
CA PHE A 139 5.07 0.49 3.06
C PHE A 139 4.20 0.22 4.30
N ILE A 140 3.08 0.94 4.41
CA ILE A 140 2.09 0.86 5.51
C ILE A 140 2.66 0.72 6.93
N VAL A 141 3.80 1.34 7.24
CA VAL A 141 4.46 1.19 8.56
C VAL A 141 3.65 1.75 9.72
N GLY A 142 2.72 2.67 9.47
CA GLY A 142 1.77 3.15 10.46
C GLY A 142 0.84 2.05 10.97
N ASP A 143 0.60 1.01 10.15
CA ASP A 143 -0.30 -0.11 10.47
C ASP A 143 0.47 -1.40 10.83
N GLY A 144 1.80 -1.38 10.80
CA GLY A 144 2.63 -2.57 11.08
C GLY A 144 3.47 -3.05 9.88
N GLY A 145 3.39 -2.35 8.75
CA GLY A 145 4.31 -2.56 7.64
C GLY A 145 4.08 -3.84 6.86
N LEU A 146 5.14 -4.33 6.22
CA LEU A 146 5.11 -5.55 5.39
C LEU A 146 4.66 -6.80 6.18
N LEU A 147 4.84 -6.83 7.51
CA LEU A 147 4.39 -7.95 8.35
C LEU A 147 2.86 -8.09 8.41
N ARG A 148 2.10 -7.08 7.94
CA ARG A 148 0.65 -7.16 7.76
C ARG A 148 0.22 -7.79 6.45
N LEU A 149 1.12 -7.99 5.49
CA LEU A 149 0.77 -8.58 4.20
C LEU A 149 0.49 -10.07 4.40
N VAL A 150 -0.76 -10.49 4.22
CA VAL A 150 -1.19 -11.88 4.45
C VAL A 150 -1.55 -12.63 3.18
N TRP A 151 -1.81 -11.92 2.08
CA TRP A 151 -2.16 -12.54 0.81
C TRP A 151 -1.69 -11.68 -0.37
N MET A 152 -1.15 -12.32 -1.40
CA MET A 152 -0.84 -11.69 -2.69
C MET A 152 -0.84 -12.74 -3.81
N PRO A 153 -1.17 -12.39 -5.07
CA PRO A 153 -1.10 -13.33 -6.17
C PRO A 153 0.28 -13.94 -6.32
N LYS A 154 0.36 -15.24 -6.64
CA LYS A 154 1.62 -15.96 -6.80
C LYS A 154 2.52 -15.31 -7.84
N ILE A 155 1.96 -14.84 -8.95
CA ILE A 155 2.71 -14.12 -9.99
C ILE A 155 3.45 -12.89 -9.43
N LEU A 156 2.79 -12.11 -8.57
CA LEU A 156 3.37 -10.93 -7.94
C LEU A 156 4.39 -11.32 -6.86
N LYS A 157 4.13 -12.41 -6.13
CA LYS A 157 5.03 -12.95 -5.12
C LYS A 157 6.36 -13.39 -5.74
N GLU A 158 6.30 -14.08 -6.88
CA GLU A 158 7.49 -14.48 -7.64
C GLU A 158 8.22 -13.28 -8.25
N GLU A 159 7.49 -12.31 -8.82
CA GLU A 159 8.07 -11.07 -9.36
C GLU A 159 8.87 -10.29 -8.29
N LEU A 160 8.40 -10.30 -7.04
CA LEU A 160 9.01 -9.59 -5.92
C LEU A 160 9.86 -10.49 -5.00
N ARG A 161 10.09 -11.77 -5.35
CA ARG A 161 10.66 -12.78 -4.44
C ARG A 161 11.96 -12.35 -3.77
N GLU A 162 12.95 -11.92 -4.54
CA GLU A 162 14.26 -11.51 -4.00
C GLU A 162 14.12 -10.34 -3.02
N ARG A 163 13.24 -9.37 -3.33
CA ARG A 163 13.00 -8.19 -2.50
C ARG A 163 12.24 -8.55 -1.23
N LEU A 164 11.25 -9.44 -1.32
CA LEU A 164 10.51 -9.93 -0.16
C LEU A 164 11.39 -10.73 0.78
N LEU A 165 12.26 -11.61 0.27
CA LEU A 165 13.24 -12.35 1.07
C LEU A 165 14.18 -11.39 1.82
N LYS A 166 14.74 -10.40 1.12
CA LYS A 166 15.59 -9.39 1.73
C LYS A 166 14.85 -8.60 2.81
N ARG A 167 13.62 -8.17 2.54
CA ARG A 167 12.81 -7.43 3.53
C ARG A 167 12.39 -8.29 4.72
N GLY A 168 12.09 -9.57 4.50
CA GLY A 168 11.84 -10.54 5.56
C GLY A 168 13.04 -10.67 6.51
N GLN A 169 14.25 -10.80 5.96
CA GLN A 169 15.49 -10.79 6.76
C GLN A 169 15.65 -9.48 7.54
N GLU A 170 15.47 -8.32 6.90
CA GLU A 170 15.56 -7.01 7.55
C GLU A 170 14.51 -6.81 8.67
N LEU A 171 13.39 -7.53 8.62
CA LEU A 171 12.30 -7.46 9.60
C LEU A 171 12.32 -8.60 10.64
N GLY A 172 13.31 -9.49 10.58
CA GLY A 172 13.43 -10.63 11.51
C GLY A 172 12.49 -11.80 11.22
N VAL A 173 11.89 -11.86 10.02
CA VAL A 173 11.05 -12.98 9.55
C VAL A 173 11.57 -13.43 8.17
N PRO A 174 12.70 -14.16 8.09
CA PRO A 174 13.34 -14.50 6.81
C PRO A 174 12.48 -15.32 5.85
N ASP A 175 11.57 -16.13 6.40
CA ASP A 175 10.61 -16.99 5.70
C ASP A 175 9.25 -16.30 5.46
N LEU A 176 9.16 -14.97 5.64
CA LEU A 176 7.89 -14.23 5.51
C LEU A 176 7.16 -14.53 4.20
N ILE A 177 7.88 -14.63 3.08
CA ILE A 177 7.30 -14.93 1.76
C ILE A 177 6.51 -16.24 1.74
N ASP A 178 6.94 -17.25 2.50
CA ASP A 178 6.29 -18.57 2.58
C ASP A 178 5.13 -18.59 3.59
N ARG A 179 5.00 -17.53 4.40
CA ARG A 179 3.87 -17.33 5.32
C ARG A 179 2.75 -16.48 4.71
N ILE A 180 3.02 -15.77 3.62
CA ILE A 180 2.01 -15.01 2.86
C ILE A 180 1.23 -16.01 2.01
N ALA A 181 -0.09 -16.02 2.10
CA ALA A 181 -0.95 -16.86 1.25
C ALA A 181 -0.98 -16.35 -0.21
N ASP A 182 -1.46 -17.18 -1.13
CA ASP A 182 -1.78 -16.79 -2.50
C ASP A 182 -2.98 -17.59 -3.01
N GLU A 183 -3.35 -17.41 -4.27
CA GLU A 183 -4.51 -18.08 -4.86
C GLU A 183 -4.40 -19.61 -4.91
N THR A 184 -3.21 -20.18 -4.73
CA THR A 184 -3.03 -21.65 -4.65
C THR A 184 -3.31 -22.20 -3.26
N VAL A 185 -3.38 -21.34 -2.24
CA VAL A 185 -3.78 -21.65 -0.87
C VAL A 185 -5.29 -21.46 -0.70
N GLY A 186 -5.82 -20.33 -1.16
CA GLY A 186 -7.24 -20.00 -1.02
C GLY A 186 -7.56 -18.59 -1.50
N ILE A 187 -8.84 -18.36 -1.78
CA ILE A 187 -9.39 -17.08 -2.27
C ILE A 187 -10.49 -16.54 -1.35
N THR A 188 -10.71 -17.16 -0.20
CA THR A 188 -11.61 -16.68 0.84
C THR A 188 -10.84 -16.33 2.11
N GLU A 189 -11.36 -15.39 2.90
CA GLU A 189 -10.72 -14.99 4.15
C GLU A 189 -10.59 -16.15 5.16
N ALA A 190 -11.52 -17.11 5.14
CA ALA A 190 -11.48 -18.29 6.02
C ALA A 190 -10.36 -19.29 5.66
N GLU A 191 -10.15 -19.55 4.38
CA GLU A 191 -9.04 -20.39 3.89
C GLU A 191 -7.69 -19.74 4.22
N VAL A 192 -7.58 -18.43 3.95
CA VAL A 192 -6.37 -17.65 4.26
C VAL A 192 -6.10 -17.68 5.76
N LEU A 193 -7.09 -17.40 6.62
CA LEU A 193 -6.90 -17.44 8.07
C LEU A 193 -6.41 -18.81 8.57
N SER A 194 -6.90 -19.91 7.99
CA SER A 194 -6.47 -21.26 8.35
C SER A 194 -4.99 -21.48 8.03
N PHE A 195 -4.54 -21.05 6.84
CA PHE A 195 -3.14 -21.09 6.44
C PHE A 195 -2.25 -20.19 7.30
N LEU A 196 -2.70 -18.97 7.61
CA LEU A 196 -1.94 -18.03 8.45
C LEU A 196 -1.70 -18.60 9.86
N LYS A 197 -2.67 -19.34 10.41
CA LYS A 197 -2.51 -20.04 11.69
C LYS A 197 -1.49 -21.18 11.59
N GLU A 198 -1.56 -21.99 10.55
CA GLU A 198 -0.60 -23.07 10.29
C GLU A 198 0.84 -22.54 10.15
N LYS A 199 1.01 -21.44 9.41
CA LYS A 199 2.31 -20.79 9.18
C LYS A 199 2.75 -19.85 10.28
N ASP A 200 1.98 -19.73 11.36
CA ASP A 200 2.25 -18.83 12.48
C ASP A 200 2.56 -17.40 12.00
N HIS A 201 1.69 -16.84 11.14
CA HIS A 201 1.93 -15.56 10.50
C HIS A 201 1.99 -14.42 11.53
N PRO A 202 2.99 -13.51 11.46
CA PRO A 202 3.19 -12.46 12.46
C PRO A 202 1.98 -11.52 12.65
N ALA A 203 1.24 -11.23 11.57
CA ALA A 203 0.04 -10.39 11.63
C ALA A 203 -0.97 -10.84 12.71
N LEU A 204 -1.11 -12.15 12.95
CA LEU A 204 -2.07 -12.68 13.93
C LEU A 204 -1.73 -12.35 15.39
N LYS A 205 -0.48 -11.95 15.66
CA LYS A 205 0.02 -11.61 17.01
C LYS A 205 0.19 -10.10 17.23
N MET A 206 -0.02 -9.30 16.19
CA MET A 206 0.04 -7.85 16.26
C MET A 206 -1.26 -7.30 16.85
N GLU A 207 -1.26 -6.04 17.26
CA GLU A 207 -2.48 -5.32 17.65
C GLU A 207 -3.54 -5.41 16.54
N SER A 208 -4.80 -5.19 16.88
CA SER A 208 -5.87 -5.17 15.89
C SER A 208 -5.58 -4.13 14.80
N ILE A 209 -5.71 -4.52 13.52
CA ILE A 209 -5.54 -3.60 12.39
C ILE A 209 -6.76 -2.70 12.21
N VAL A 210 -7.94 -3.19 12.57
CA VAL A 210 -9.15 -2.38 12.71
C VAL A 210 -9.14 -1.82 14.12
N GLY A 211 -9.15 -0.49 14.26
CA GLY A 211 -9.02 0.20 15.54
C GLY A 211 -10.01 -0.25 16.61
#